data_AF-A0A0N4VTP6-F1
#
_entry.id   AF-A0A0N4VTP6-F1
#
_cell.length_a   1.000
_cell.length_b   1.000
_cell.length_c   1.000
_cell.angle_alpha   90.00
_cell.angle_beta   90.00
_cell.angle_gamma   90.00
#
_symmetry.space_group_name_H-M   'P 1'
#
loop_
_entity.id
_entity.type
_entity.pdbx_description
1 polymer ?
#
loop_
_entity_poly.entity_id
_entity_poly.type
_entity_poly.pdbx_seq_one_letter_code
_entity_poly.pdbx_strand_id
1 'polypeptide(L)'
;MLGFFVSFVVGRWGSILNGIGWIDDASILFASYIRGGDEPTRVLRRNLVRYMVLCQALVLRDISMQVRKRFPTMDTLAASGK
;
A
#
# COMPACT_ATOMS: atom_id res chain seq x y z
N MET A 1 8.90 -13.44 -33.32
CA MET A 1 9.48 -12.38 -32.46
C MET A 1 8.42 -11.64 -31.63
N LEU A 2 7.37 -11.06 -32.24
CA LEU A 2 6.34 -10.28 -31.52
C LEU A 2 5.62 -11.07 -30.41
N GLY A 3 5.21 -12.32 -30.67
CA GLY A 3 4.53 -13.15 -29.67
C GLY A 3 5.37 -13.42 -28.41
N PHE A 4 6.68 -13.64 -28.56
CA PHE A 4 7.59 -13.80 -27.43
C PHE A 4 7.74 -12.52 -26.62
N PHE A 5 7.88 -11.38 -27.30
CA PHE A 5 7.97 -10.08 -26.64
C PHE A 5 6.69 -9.74 -25.85
N VAL A 6 5.52 -9.95 -26.45
CA VAL A 6 4.22 -9.70 -25.80
C VAL A 6 4.06 -10.60 -24.57
N SER A 7 4.31 -11.91 -24.69
CA SER A 7 4.22 -12.83 -23.55
C SER A 7 5.18 -12.46 -22.41
N PHE A 8 6.39 -12.00 -22.74
CA PHE A 8 7.35 -11.53 -21.74
C PHE A 8 6.87 -10.27 -21.00
N VAL A 9 6.36 -9.27 -21.74
CA VAL A 9 5.83 -8.03 -21.17
C VAL A 9 4.63 -8.31 -20.27
N VAL A 10 3.68 -9.16 -20.72
CA VAL A 10 2.51 -9.55 -19.94
C VAL A 10 2.91 -10.31 -18.68
N GLY A 11 3.90 -11.20 -18.76
CA GLY A 11 4.42 -11.91 -17.59
C GLY A 11 5.01 -10.97 -16.54
N ARG A 12 5.81 -9.98 -16.97
CA ARG A 12 6.35 -8.95 -16.06
C ARG A 12 5.25 -8.09 -15.44
N TRP A 13 4.26 -7.68 -16.24
CA TRP A 13 3.13 -6.90 -15.75
C TRP A 13 2.34 -7.68 -14.68
N GLY A 14 2.07 -8.96 -14.91
CA GLY A 14 1.45 -9.83 -13.91
C GLY A 14 2.26 -9.96 -12.63
N SER A 15 3.59 -10.11 -12.74
CA SER A 15 4.48 -10.14 -11.57
C SER A 15 4.48 -8.82 -10.78
N ILE A 16 4.36 -7.67 -11.45
CA ILE A 16 4.25 -6.37 -10.78
C ILE A 16 2.94 -6.30 -10.00
N LEU A 17 1.82 -6.73 -10.60
CA LEU A 17 0.52 -6.72 -9.92
C LEU A 17 0.47 -7.66 -8.72
N ASN A 18 1.05 -8.86 -8.84
CA ASN A 18 1.15 -9.81 -7.73
C ASN A 18 2.10 -9.32 -6.62
N GLY A 19 3.06 -8.45 -6.94
CA GLY A 19 3.97 -7.82 -5.98
C GLY A 19 3.37 -6.63 -5.25
N ILE A 20 2.17 -6.16 -5.61
CA ILE A 20 1.48 -5.11 -4.85
C ILE A 20 1.10 -5.71 -3.49
N GLY A 21 1.71 -5.20 -2.42
CA GLY A 21 1.38 -5.60 -1.05
C GLY A 21 0.00 -5.09 -0.65
N TRP A 22 -1.04 -5.89 -0.89
CA TRP A 22 -2.42 -5.62 -0.46
C TRP A 22 -2.50 -5.62 1.07
N ILE A 23 -3.25 -4.68 1.65
CA ILE A 23 -3.31 -4.46 3.10
C ILE A 23 -4.44 -5.26 3.78
N ASP A 24 -5.34 -5.84 2.99
CA ASP A 24 -6.59 -6.45 3.40
C ASP A 24 -6.36 -7.58 4.41
N ASP A 25 -5.49 -8.54 4.07
CA ASP A 25 -5.17 -9.69 4.94
C ASP A 25 -4.63 -9.24 6.30
N ALA A 26 -3.69 -8.30 6.30
CA ALA A 26 -3.12 -7.77 7.53
C ALA A 26 -4.15 -6.97 8.35
N SER A 27 -5.06 -6.24 7.69
CA SER A 27 -6.13 -5.50 8.36
C SER A 27 -7.12 -6.43 9.07
N ILE A 28 -7.48 -7.55 8.44
CA ILE A 28 -8.34 -8.60 9.02
C ILE A 28 -7.63 -9.27 10.19
N LEU A 29 -6.32 -9.53 10.05
CA LEU A 29 -5.49 -10.08 11.13
C LEU A 29 -5.47 -9.14 12.35
N PHE A 30 -5.20 -7.86 12.16
CA PHE A 30 -5.21 -6.90 13.27
C PHE A 30 -6.58 -6.76 13.92
N ALA A 31 -7.67 -6.82 13.14
CA ALA A 31 -9.03 -6.78 13.66
C ALA A 31 -9.38 -8.02 14.51
N SER A 32 -8.88 -9.20 14.14
CA SER A 32 -9.20 -10.47 14.81
C SER A 32 -8.34 -10.75 16.05
N TYR A 33 -7.07 -10.38 16.03
CA TYR A 33 -6.13 -10.65 17.12
C TYR A 33 -6.10 -9.54 18.19
N ILE A 34 -6.30 -8.27 17.81
CA ILE A 34 -6.28 -7.14 18.76
C ILE A 34 -7.70 -6.88 19.27
N ARG A 35 -8.08 -7.59 20.32
CA ARG A 35 -9.40 -7.48 20.95
C ARG A 35 -9.47 -6.31 21.92
N GLY A 36 -10.66 -5.72 22.06
CA GLY A 36 -10.94 -4.59 22.94
C GLY A 36 -11.68 -3.46 22.21
N GLY A 37 -12.68 -2.90 22.90
CA GLY A 37 -13.53 -1.81 22.41
C GLY A 37 -13.07 -0.42 22.86
N ASP A 38 -12.08 -0.38 23.74
CA ASP A 38 -11.54 0.82 24.36
C ASP A 38 -10.90 1.73 23.30
N GLU A 39 -10.98 3.05 23.52
CA GLU A 39 -10.39 4.04 22.63
C GLU A 39 -8.90 3.78 22.32
N PRO A 40 -8.01 3.49 23.30
CA PRO A 40 -6.60 3.22 23.00
C PRO A 40 -6.42 2.00 22.09
N THR A 41 -7.19 0.93 22.31
CA THR A 41 -7.16 -0.29 21.51
C THR A 41 -7.65 -0.05 20.08
N ARG A 42 -8.68 0.80 19.93
CA ARG A 42 -9.19 1.23 18.62
C ARG A 42 -8.17 2.08 17.87
N VAL A 43 -7.49 3.00 18.55
CA VAL A 43 -6.42 3.83 17.98
C VAL A 43 -5.24 2.95 17.55
N LEU A 44 -4.86 1.94 18.34
CA LEU A 44 -3.80 0.99 17.99
C LEU A 44 -4.09 0.28 16.66
N ARG A 45 -5.29 -0.32 16.50
CA ARG A 45 -5.67 -0.99 15.23
C ARG A 45 -5.62 -0.03 14.04
N ARG A 46 -6.13 1.19 14.20
CA ARG A 46 -6.10 2.22 13.14
C ARG A 46 -4.67 2.63 12.77
N ASN A 47 -3.80 2.81 13.76
CA ASN A 47 -2.41 3.21 13.53
C ASN A 47 -1.61 2.12 12.82
N LEU A 48 -1.82 0.84 13.16
CA LEU A 48 -1.19 -0.27 12.46
C LEU A 48 -1.54 -0.28 10.95
N VAL A 49 -2.82 -0.12 10.62
CA VAL A 49 -3.26 -0.04 9.22
C VAL A 49 -2.70 1.21 8.53
N ARG A 50 -2.73 2.38 9.20
CA ARG A 50 -2.16 3.63 8.67
C ARG A 50 -0.66 3.50 8.35
N TYR A 51 0.12 2.82 9.20
CA TYR A 51 1.55 2.60 8.93
C TYR A 51 1.79 1.69 7.73
N MET A 52 0.98 0.64 7.54
CA MET A 52 1.06 -0.21 6.34
C MET A 52 0.74 0.58 5.07
N VAL A 53 -0.33 1.37 5.10
CA VAL A 53 -0.72 2.24 3.96
C VAL A 53 0.35 3.29 3.67
N LEU A 54 0.95 3.87 4.71
CA LEU A 54 2.05 4.82 4.55
C LEU A 54 3.26 4.17 3.86
N CYS A 55 3.65 2.97 4.29
CA CYS A 55 4.72 2.21 3.65
C CYS A 55 4.42 1.95 2.17
N GLN A 56 3.20 1.50 1.86
CA GLN A 56 2.75 1.28 0.48
C GLN A 56 2.80 2.58 -0.34
N ALA A 57 2.34 3.71 0.21
CA ALA A 57 2.35 5.00 -0.46
C ALA A 57 3.77 5.49 -0.76
N LEU A 58 4.73 5.28 0.16
CA LEU A 58 6.14 5.62 -0.04
C LEU A 58 6.76 4.79 -1.17
N VAL A 59 6.58 3.47 -1.17
CA VAL A 59 7.09 2.59 -2.23
C VAL A 59 6.47 2.96 -3.58
N LEU A 60 5.14 3.14 -3.62
CA LEU A 60 4.43 3.50 -4.85
C LEU A 60 4.85 4.87 -5.39
N ARG A 61 5.19 5.83 -4.53
CA ARG A 61 5.69 7.14 -4.92
C ARG A 61 7.02 7.04 -5.69
N ASP A 62 7.86 6.06 -5.37
CA ASP A 62 9.16 5.91 -6.03
C ASP A 62 9.05 5.20 -7.39
N ILE A 63 8.11 4.26 -7.53
CA ILE A 63 7.96 3.46 -8.77
C ILE A 63 6.87 3.99 -9.72
N SER A 64 5.89 4.75 -9.23
CA SER A 64 4.77 5.27 -10.02
C SER A 64 4.82 6.78 -10.17
N MET A 65 4.99 7.24 -11.42
CA MET A 65 4.92 8.66 -11.77
C MET A 65 3.59 9.30 -11.39
N GLN A 66 2.48 8.55 -11.43
CA GLN A 66 1.17 9.08 -11.05
C GLN A 66 1.10 9.37 -9.54
N VAL A 67 1.63 8.45 -8.72
CA VAL A 67 1.67 8.61 -7.27
C VAL A 67 2.65 9.72 -6.87
N ARG A 68 3.80 9.81 -7.56
CA ARG A 68 4.75 10.92 -7.38
C ARG A 68 4.18 12.28 -7.70
N LYS A 69 3.33 12.39 -8.74
CA LYS A 69 2.62 13.64 -9.06
C LYS A 69 1.58 13.99 -7.99
N ARG A 70 0.92 12.99 -7.41
CA ARG A 70 -0.06 13.18 -6.33
C ARG A 70 0.61 13.58 -5.00
N PHE A 71 1.77 13.01 -4.69
CA PHE A 71 2.53 13.30 -3.47
C PHE A 71 3.96 13.76 -3.81
N PRO A 72 4.15 15.00 -4.31
CA PRO A 72 5.48 15.47 -4.74
C PRO A 72 6.48 15.56 -3.59
N THR A 73 6.05 15.95 -2.39
CA THR A 73 6.91 16.12 -1.21
C THR A 73 6.39 15.32 -0.01
N MET A 74 7.24 15.09 0.99
CA MET A 74 6.80 14.44 2.22
C MET A 74 5.73 15.26 2.96
N ASP A 75 5.79 16.59 2.88
CA ASP A 75 4.78 17.46 3.49
C ASP A 75 3.39 17.24 2.87
N THR A 76 3.32 17.08 1.54
CA THR A 76 2.04 16.77 0.87
C THR A 76 1.48 15.40 1.27
N LEU A 77 2.35 14.43 1.53
CA LEU A 77 1.97 13.12 2.02
C LEU A 77 1.44 13.20 3.46
N ALA A 78 2.17 13.89 4.35
CA ALA A 78 1.77 14.10 5.74
C ALA A 78 0.44 14.88 5.85
N ALA A 79 0.26 15.93 5.04
CA ALA A 79 -0.96 16.73 5.00
C ALA A 79 -2.19 15.93 4.54
N SER A 80 -2.00 14.88 3.73
CA SER A 80 -3.07 14.01 3.23
C SER A 80 -3.57 13.00 4.27
N GLY A 81 -2.85 12.82 5.38
CA GLY A 81 -3.14 11.84 6.42
C GLY A 81 -3.97 12.36 7.61
N LYS A 82 -4.65 13.50 7.47
CA LYS A 82 -5.59 14.02 8.49
C LYS A 82 -6.74 13.05 8.74
#